data_AF-A5G576-F1
#
_entry.id   AF-A5G576-F1
#
_cell.length_a   1.000
_cell.length_b   1.000
_cell.length_c   1.000
_cell.angle_alpha   90.00
_cell.angle_beta   90.00
_cell.angle_gamma   90.00
#
_symmetry.space_group_name_H-M   'P 1'
#
loop_
_entity.id
_entity.type
_entity.pdbx_description
1 polymer ?
#
loop_
_entity_poly.entity_id
_entity_poly.type
_entity_poly.pdbx_seq_one_letter_code
_entity_poly.pdbx_strand_id
1 'polypeptide(L)'
;MSPKQMYITVAKYLASTELAIALFIAICLAAIPGSFTESKAIYSSPPFVGLIGLFALNLLCCTLRRWKTLAKSTLILHGGVLLTLAGCIVTSFGYVATVNIYEGSSVDQVYRWDREQDVPLGMELAVKRINREFYPVPVRVGVLRGNEKFALFTLRTGESFKLGDYRVAAGAFDPAGLNLNLTVYRQGRVMGTADTSGMNNLPADFPYEFKLVSYQSPILKRCWIDLHLSDKDKTLAAGTAEVNGPFRWQGLYFYNTLTGSDENGRPFAGIQIVRDPGRPYVFSGFAVMGLGAIFAFFRRFYGCK
;
A
#
# COMPACT_ATOMS: atom_id res chain seq x y z
N MET A 1 31.35 -34.01 36.90
CA MET A 1 31.77 -33.03 35.88
C MET A 1 31.97 -31.69 36.57
N SER A 2 33.09 -31.00 36.38
CA SER A 2 33.25 -29.67 37.02
C SER A 2 32.35 -28.63 36.33
N PRO A 3 31.90 -27.57 37.04
CA PRO A 3 31.09 -26.52 36.42
C PRO A 3 31.74 -25.94 35.16
N LYS A 4 33.08 -25.80 35.17
CA LYS A 4 33.87 -25.30 34.05
C LYS A 4 33.83 -26.22 32.81
N GLN A 5 33.86 -27.54 33.01
CA GLN A 5 33.69 -28.51 31.91
C GLN A 5 32.26 -28.46 31.34
N MET A 6 31.25 -28.29 32.19
CA MET A 6 29.86 -28.15 31.76
C MET A 6 29.65 -26.91 30.88
N TYR A 7 30.16 -25.75 31.30
CA TYR A 7 30.11 -24.52 30.49
C TYR A 7 30.76 -24.68 29.12
N ILE A 8 31.93 -25.30 29.05
CA ILE A 8 32.65 -25.51 27.78
C ILE A 8 31.86 -26.42 26.83
N THR A 9 31.27 -27.50 27.35
CA THR A 9 30.46 -28.43 26.55
C THR A 9 29.20 -27.75 26.03
N VAL A 10 28.49 -27.02 26.88
CA VAL A 10 27.28 -26.27 26.50
C VAL A 10 27.59 -25.21 25.44
N ALA A 11 28.65 -24.41 25.64
CA ALA A 11 29.06 -23.39 24.67
C ALA A 11 29.47 -23.99 23.31
N LYS A 12 30.13 -25.16 23.31
CA LYS A 12 30.47 -25.88 22.07
C LYS A 12 29.23 -26.36 21.33
N TYR A 13 28.24 -26.88 22.05
CA TYR A 13 26.97 -27.36 21.47
C TYR A 13 26.14 -26.20 20.89
N LEU A 14 26.01 -25.10 21.64
CA LEU A 14 25.32 -23.89 21.19
C LEU A 14 25.97 -23.25 19.95
N ALA A 15 27.27 -23.47 19.73
CA ALA A 15 28.02 -22.99 18.56
C ALA A 15 28.31 -24.11 17.53
N SER A 16 27.44 -25.14 17.44
CA SER A 16 27.57 -26.25 16.49
C SER A 16 26.73 -26.04 15.24
N THR A 17 27.22 -26.57 14.11
CA THR A 17 26.51 -26.52 12.81
C THR A 17 25.38 -27.54 12.75
N GLU A 18 25.51 -28.64 13.47
CA GLU A 18 24.51 -29.70 13.60
C GLU A 18 23.24 -29.14 14.27
N LEU A 19 23.42 -28.36 15.34
CA LEU A 19 22.31 -27.65 15.98
C LEU A 19 21.69 -26.61 15.04
N ALA A 20 22.50 -25.90 14.25
CA ALA A 20 21.99 -24.94 13.27
C ALA A 20 21.06 -25.60 12.26
N ILE A 21 21.46 -26.75 11.71
CA ILE A 21 20.67 -27.54 10.74
C ILE A 21 19.40 -28.07 11.40
N ALA A 22 19.50 -28.61 12.61
CA ALA A 22 18.34 -29.12 13.34
C ALA A 22 17.30 -28.02 13.64
N LEU A 23 17.76 -26.85 14.10
CA LEU A 23 16.90 -25.69 14.34
C LEU A 23 16.26 -25.18 13.04
N PHE A 24 17.02 -25.12 11.95
CA PHE A 24 16.49 -24.71 10.65
C PHE A 24 15.39 -25.66 10.16
N ILE A 25 15.61 -26.98 10.23
CA ILE A 25 14.59 -27.98 9.89
C ILE A 25 13.35 -27.83 10.78
N ALA A 26 13.52 -27.65 12.09
CA ALA A 26 12.42 -27.46 13.02
C ALA A 26 11.60 -26.21 12.68
N ILE A 27 12.27 -25.09 12.36
CA ILE A 27 11.61 -23.85 11.92
C ILE A 27 10.83 -24.09 10.62
N CYS A 28 11.44 -24.75 9.63
CA CYS A 28 10.78 -25.07 8.37
C CYS A 28 9.53 -25.92 8.60
N LEU A 29 9.62 -27.00 9.38
CA LEU A 29 8.48 -27.87 9.68
C LEU A 29 7.38 -27.12 10.45
N ALA A 30 7.74 -26.28 11.41
CA ALA A 30 6.79 -25.47 12.17
C ALA A 30 6.11 -24.37 11.31
N ALA A 31 6.78 -23.91 10.24
CA ALA A 31 6.23 -22.90 9.33
C ALA A 31 5.25 -23.47 8.28
N ILE A 32 5.30 -24.79 8.01
CA ILE A 32 4.44 -25.43 6.99
C ILE A 32 2.94 -25.25 7.32
N PRO A 33 2.44 -25.58 8.53
CA PRO A 33 1.02 -25.42 8.84
C PRO A 33 0.54 -23.97 8.66
N GLY A 34 1.37 -22.99 9.05
CA GLY A 34 1.07 -21.57 8.89
C GLY A 34 0.90 -21.12 7.44
N SER A 35 1.40 -21.91 6.48
CA SER A 35 1.19 -21.64 5.05
C SER A 35 -0.19 -22.07 4.55
N PHE A 36 -0.87 -22.96 5.27
CA PHE A 36 -2.21 -23.47 4.92
C PHE A 36 -3.33 -22.87 5.77
N THR A 37 -3.00 -22.09 6.80
CA THR A 37 -3.98 -21.42 7.66
C THR A 37 -4.01 -19.92 7.38
N GLU A 38 -5.19 -19.31 7.32
CA GLU A 38 -5.31 -17.84 7.22
C GLU A 38 -4.85 -17.12 8.50
N SER A 39 -4.75 -17.85 9.61
CA SER A 39 -4.30 -17.32 10.89
C SER A 39 -2.79 -17.14 10.95
N LYS A 40 -2.36 -15.91 11.24
CA LYS A 40 -0.96 -15.57 11.54
C LYS A 40 -0.54 -15.98 12.95
N ALA A 41 -1.43 -16.55 13.76
CA ALA A 41 -1.18 -16.84 15.18
C ALA A 41 0.01 -17.79 15.40
N ILE A 42 0.29 -18.70 14.46
CA ILE A 42 1.41 -19.64 14.55
C ILE A 42 2.74 -18.88 14.59
N TYR A 43 2.92 -17.87 13.74
CA TYR A 43 4.17 -17.10 13.65
C TYR A 43 4.40 -16.18 14.86
N SER A 44 3.32 -15.78 15.53
CA SER A 44 3.38 -14.98 16.76
C SER A 44 3.43 -15.84 18.03
N SER A 45 3.36 -17.18 17.91
CA SER A 45 3.30 -18.07 19.06
C SER A 45 4.66 -18.11 19.82
N PRO A 46 4.66 -18.18 21.16
CA PRO A 46 5.90 -18.25 21.94
C PRO A 46 6.85 -19.38 21.54
N PRO A 47 6.38 -20.61 21.19
CA PRO A 47 7.28 -21.67 20.73
C PRO A 47 7.98 -21.34 19.41
N PHE A 48 7.27 -20.77 18.44
CA PHE A 48 7.83 -20.41 17.14
C PHE A 48 8.86 -19.28 17.27
N VAL A 49 8.52 -18.24 18.04
CA VAL A 49 9.45 -17.14 18.37
C VAL A 49 10.68 -17.67 19.12
N GLY A 50 10.48 -18.62 20.05
CA GLY A 50 11.56 -19.29 20.77
C GLY A 50 12.51 -20.06 19.83
N LEU A 51 11.98 -20.78 18.84
CA LEU A 51 12.79 -21.47 17.83
C LEU A 51 13.64 -20.48 17.02
N ILE A 52 13.05 -19.37 16.57
CA ILE A 52 13.78 -18.31 15.87
C ILE A 52 14.88 -17.71 16.77
N GLY A 53 14.58 -17.45 18.05
CA GLY A 53 15.54 -16.92 19.01
C GLY A 53 16.73 -17.87 19.24
N LEU A 54 16.46 -19.17 19.36
CA LEU A 54 17.51 -20.20 19.48
C LEU A 54 18.38 -20.28 18.22
N PHE A 55 17.77 -20.20 17.04
CA PHE A 55 18.51 -20.15 15.77
C PHE A 55 19.38 -18.90 15.67
N ALA A 56 18.85 -17.72 16.06
CA ALA A 56 19.61 -16.47 16.10
C ALA A 56 20.84 -16.58 17.00
N LEU A 57 20.64 -17.11 18.22
CA LEU A 57 21.72 -17.30 19.19
C LEU A 57 22.77 -18.30 18.70
N ASN A 58 22.33 -19.43 18.11
CA ASN A 58 23.23 -20.40 17.52
C ASN A 58 24.06 -19.78 16.38
N LEU A 59 23.42 -19.05 15.46
CA LEU A 59 24.10 -18.38 14.36
C LEU A 59 25.14 -17.38 14.86
N LEU A 60 24.79 -16.57 15.86
CA LEU A 60 25.70 -15.62 16.49
C LEU A 60 26.92 -16.34 17.11
N CYS A 61 26.67 -17.35 17.95
CA CYS A 61 27.72 -18.14 18.60
C CYS A 61 28.64 -18.84 17.59
N CYS A 62 28.07 -19.47 16.55
CA CYS A 62 28.80 -20.09 15.44
C CYS A 62 29.70 -19.07 14.72
N THR A 63 29.15 -17.89 14.45
CA THR A 63 29.86 -16.81 13.73
C THR A 63 31.01 -16.26 14.57
N LEU A 64 30.78 -15.96 15.86
CA LEU A 64 31.81 -15.44 16.76
C LEU A 64 32.95 -16.46 16.98
N ARG A 65 32.61 -17.73 17.20
CA ARG A 65 33.60 -18.80 17.40
C ARG A 65 34.51 -19.01 16.18
N ARG A 66 33.98 -18.80 14.98
CA ARG A 66 34.70 -19.04 13.70
C ARG A 66 35.05 -17.75 12.96
N TRP A 67 34.98 -16.58 13.61
CA TRP A 67 35.09 -15.28 12.93
C TRP A 67 36.36 -15.14 12.08
N LYS A 68 37.50 -15.64 12.57
CA LYS A 68 38.78 -15.56 11.86
C LYS A 68 38.93 -16.58 10.72
N THR A 69 38.11 -17.62 10.69
CA THR A 69 38.21 -18.73 9.72
C THR A 69 37.10 -18.73 8.68
N LEU A 70 35.99 -18.04 8.94
CA LEU A 70 34.88 -17.90 7.99
C LEU A 70 35.29 -17.01 6.80
N ALA A 71 34.79 -17.38 5.62
CA ALA A 71 34.94 -16.53 4.44
C ALA A 71 34.24 -15.19 4.67
N LYS A 72 34.83 -14.10 4.18
CA LYS A 72 34.26 -12.75 4.29
C LYS A 72 32.83 -12.68 3.76
N SER A 73 32.53 -13.37 2.64
CA SER A 73 31.18 -13.46 2.08
C SER A 73 30.18 -14.12 3.03
N THR A 74 30.59 -15.18 3.74
CA THR A 74 29.78 -15.85 4.76
C THR A 74 29.54 -14.95 5.98
N LEU A 75 30.55 -14.20 6.42
CA LEU A 75 30.39 -13.23 7.50
C LEU A 75 29.38 -12.13 7.14
N ILE A 76 29.42 -11.63 5.89
CA ILE A 76 28.45 -10.65 5.38
C ILE A 76 27.04 -11.25 5.38
N LEU A 77 26.87 -12.48 4.87
CA LEU A 77 25.58 -13.19 4.88
C LEU A 77 25.03 -13.34 6.30
N HIS A 78 25.83 -13.84 7.24
CA HIS A 78 25.41 -14.02 8.63
C HIS A 78 25.08 -12.68 9.29
N GLY A 79 25.86 -11.63 9.02
CA GLY A 79 25.59 -10.28 9.50
C GLY A 79 24.24 -9.75 9.01
N GLY A 80 23.91 -9.99 7.74
CA GLY A 80 22.61 -9.61 7.18
C GLY A 80 21.43 -10.39 7.81
N VAL A 81 21.59 -11.69 8.06
CA VAL A 81 20.58 -12.50 8.79
C VAL A 81 20.40 -11.97 10.21
N LEU A 82 21.47 -11.73 10.95
CA LEU A 82 21.41 -11.21 12.33
C LEU A 82 20.79 -9.81 12.39
N LEU A 83 21.13 -8.94 11.43
CA LEU A 83 20.52 -7.61 11.31
C LEU A 83 19.02 -7.69 11.01
N THR A 84 18.60 -8.64 10.17
CA THR A 84 17.19 -8.91 9.89
C THR A 84 16.46 -9.36 11.15
N LEU A 85 17.02 -10.32 11.89
CA LEU A 85 16.43 -10.83 13.13
C LEU A 85 16.35 -9.76 14.22
N ALA A 86 17.39 -8.93 14.36
CA ALA A 86 17.35 -7.76 15.23
C ALA A 86 16.27 -6.77 14.80
N GLY A 87 16.12 -6.53 13.50
CA GLY A 87 15.04 -5.73 12.94
C GLY A 87 13.65 -6.25 13.32
N CYS A 88 13.41 -7.56 13.24
CA CYS A 88 12.15 -8.16 13.68
C CYS A 88 11.86 -7.94 15.17
N ILE A 89 12.89 -8.01 16.03
CA ILE A 89 12.75 -7.66 17.46
C ILE A 89 12.36 -6.19 17.60
N VAL A 90 13.01 -5.29 16.86
CA VAL A 90 12.67 -3.86 16.90
C VAL A 90 11.23 -3.61 16.41
N THR A 91 10.77 -4.33 15.39
CA THR A 91 9.38 -4.27 14.90
C THR A 91 8.36 -4.59 16.00
N SER A 92 8.70 -5.43 16.99
CA SER A 92 7.79 -5.74 18.12
C SER A 92 7.44 -4.53 19.02
N PHE A 93 8.24 -3.46 18.99
CA PHE A 93 7.92 -2.19 19.65
C PHE A 93 7.01 -1.27 18.81
N GLY A 94 6.66 -1.72 17.61
CA GLY A 94 5.70 -1.08 16.73
C GLY A 94 4.25 -1.43 17.07
N TYR A 95 3.34 -0.97 16.23
CA TYR A 95 1.93 -1.35 16.29
C TYR A 95 1.21 -1.08 14.97
N VAL A 96 0.05 -1.71 14.84
CA VAL A 96 -0.92 -1.45 13.78
C VAL A 96 -2.20 -0.95 14.44
N ALA A 97 -2.71 0.17 13.95
CA ALA A 97 -4.01 0.70 14.32
C ALA A 97 -4.87 0.94 13.09
N THR A 98 -6.18 0.93 13.28
CA THR A 98 -7.15 1.18 12.19
C THR A 98 -8.25 2.11 12.65
N VAL A 99 -8.78 2.90 11.72
CA VAL A 99 -9.95 3.76 11.95
C VAL A 99 -10.68 4.03 10.64
N ASN A 100 -12.00 4.17 10.70
CA ASN A 100 -12.80 4.68 9.58
C ASN A 100 -13.18 6.14 9.87
N ILE A 101 -12.96 7.02 8.90
CA ILE A 101 -13.24 8.47 9.03
C ILE A 101 -14.10 8.91 7.85
N TYR A 102 -15.17 9.64 8.14
CA TYR A 102 -16.01 10.24 7.11
C TYR A 102 -15.30 11.42 6.44
N GLU A 103 -15.58 11.64 5.16
CA GLU A 103 -15.05 12.82 4.46
C GLU A 103 -15.53 14.11 5.14
N GLY A 104 -14.59 15.02 5.41
CA GLY A 104 -14.86 16.29 6.09
C GLY A 104 -14.82 16.21 7.62
N SER A 105 -14.68 15.02 8.21
CA SER A 105 -14.61 14.83 9.67
C SER A 105 -13.19 14.55 10.18
N SER A 106 -13.04 14.55 11.50
CA SER A 106 -11.82 14.18 12.21
C SER A 106 -12.10 13.21 13.35
N VAL A 107 -11.04 12.52 13.80
CA VAL A 107 -11.01 11.64 14.97
C VAL A 107 -9.71 11.86 15.72
N ASP A 108 -9.70 11.56 17.02
CA ASP A 108 -8.52 11.61 17.89
C ASP A 108 -8.21 10.24 18.54
N GLN A 109 -9.03 9.23 18.27
CA GLN A 109 -8.87 7.85 18.75
C GLN A 109 -8.81 6.85 17.60
N VAL A 110 -8.07 5.77 17.83
CA VAL A 110 -7.84 4.71 16.84
C VAL A 110 -7.82 3.34 17.52
N TYR A 111 -8.30 2.32 16.82
CA TYR A 111 -8.32 0.95 17.34
C TYR A 111 -6.93 0.31 17.17
N ARG A 112 -6.28 -0.08 18.28
CA ARG A 112 -4.98 -0.76 18.26
C ARG A 112 -5.14 -2.27 18.35
N TRP A 113 -4.68 -2.98 17.32
CA TRP A 113 -4.81 -4.44 17.21
C TRP A 113 -3.97 -5.22 18.21
N ASP A 114 -2.88 -4.65 18.71
CA ASP A 114 -2.04 -5.29 19.73
C ASP A 114 -2.63 -5.22 21.14
N ARG A 115 -3.55 -4.29 21.38
CA ARG A 115 -4.25 -4.11 22.66
C ARG A 115 -5.73 -4.45 22.60
N GLU A 116 -6.26 -4.65 21.40
CA GLU A 116 -7.67 -4.90 21.11
C GLU A 116 -8.63 -3.84 21.65
N GLN A 117 -8.20 -2.57 21.67
CA GLN A 117 -9.00 -1.46 22.18
C GLN A 117 -8.71 -0.15 21.45
N ASP A 118 -9.65 0.78 21.56
CA ASP A 118 -9.44 2.16 21.15
C ASP A 118 -8.47 2.86 22.11
N VAL A 119 -7.57 3.64 21.52
CA VAL A 119 -6.59 4.47 22.24
C VAL A 119 -6.51 5.86 21.62
N PRO A 120 -6.14 6.89 22.40
CA PRO A 120 -5.81 8.19 21.84
C PRO A 120 -4.65 8.10 20.83
N LEU A 121 -4.82 8.71 19.66
CA LEU A 121 -3.77 8.86 18.65
C LEU A 121 -2.73 9.89 19.09
N GLY A 122 -3.10 10.81 19.99
CA GLY A 122 -2.27 11.92 20.49
C GLY A 122 -2.35 13.19 19.64
N MET A 123 -3.26 13.22 18.66
CA MET A 123 -3.48 14.27 17.68
C MET A 123 -4.80 14.01 16.97
N GLU A 124 -5.38 15.04 16.36
CA GLU A 124 -6.50 14.87 15.45
C GLU A 124 -6.02 14.43 14.07
N LEU A 125 -6.72 13.44 13.52
CA LEU A 125 -6.58 12.94 12.15
C LEU A 125 -7.88 13.22 11.40
N ALA A 126 -7.80 13.98 10.32
CA ALA A 126 -8.94 14.35 9.50
C ALA A 126 -8.81 13.83 8.07
N VAL A 127 -9.92 13.36 7.50
CA VAL A 127 -10.04 13.11 6.05
C VAL A 127 -10.68 14.35 5.43
N LYS A 128 -9.91 15.11 4.66
CA LYS A 128 -10.42 16.31 3.98
C LYS A 128 -11.18 15.98 2.70
N ARG A 129 -10.67 15.02 1.93
CA ARG A 129 -11.26 14.61 0.66
C ARG A 129 -10.90 13.17 0.32
N ILE A 130 -11.85 12.45 -0.27
CA ILE A 130 -11.67 11.14 -0.89
C ILE A 130 -11.74 11.36 -2.40
N ASN A 131 -10.61 11.15 -3.04
CA ASN A 131 -10.43 11.41 -4.46
C ASN A 131 -10.45 10.11 -5.26
N ARG A 132 -11.09 10.14 -6.42
CA ARG A 132 -11.21 9.00 -7.34
C ARG A 132 -10.87 9.47 -8.76
N GLU A 133 -10.05 8.69 -9.44
CA GLU A 133 -9.74 8.86 -10.85
C GLU A 133 -10.16 7.59 -11.59
N PHE A 134 -10.91 7.75 -12.68
CA PHE A 134 -11.37 6.64 -13.52
C PHE A 134 -10.57 6.59 -14.83
N TYR A 135 -10.44 5.40 -15.41
CA TYR A 135 -9.97 5.28 -16.80
C TYR A 135 -10.96 5.94 -17.77
N PRO A 136 -10.50 6.40 -18.95
CA PRO A 136 -11.37 6.89 -20.01
C PRO A 136 -12.51 5.92 -20.32
N VAL A 137 -13.75 6.37 -20.04
CA VAL A 137 -14.96 5.54 -20.08
C VAL A 137 -15.49 5.49 -21.50
N PRO A 138 -15.63 4.30 -22.12
CA PRO A 138 -16.34 4.18 -23.39
C PRO A 138 -17.81 4.57 -23.24
N VAL A 139 -18.23 5.54 -24.03
CA VAL A 139 -19.58 6.12 -24.06
C VAL A 139 -20.12 6.12 -25.49
N ARG A 140 -21.44 6.00 -25.60
CA ARG A 140 -22.17 6.23 -26.85
C ARG A 140 -23.06 7.45 -26.67
N VAL A 141 -22.77 8.49 -27.46
CA VAL A 141 -23.48 9.77 -27.41
C VAL A 141 -24.37 9.87 -28.65
N GLY A 142 -25.69 9.88 -28.41
CA GLY A 142 -26.69 10.19 -29.41
C GLY A 142 -26.76 11.69 -29.60
N VAL A 143 -26.86 12.12 -30.86
CA VAL A 143 -27.08 13.51 -31.23
C VAL A 143 -28.46 13.63 -31.83
N LEU A 144 -29.26 14.55 -31.31
CA LEU A 144 -30.57 14.89 -31.82
C LEU A 144 -30.52 16.24 -32.54
N ARG A 145 -31.41 16.43 -33.52
CA ARG A 145 -31.72 17.74 -34.11
C ARG A 145 -33.24 17.91 -34.00
N GLY A 146 -33.68 18.75 -33.08
CA GLY A 146 -35.08 18.69 -32.62
C GLY A 146 -35.38 17.31 -32.03
N ASN A 147 -36.49 16.69 -32.44
CA ASN A 147 -36.89 15.36 -31.97
C ASN A 147 -36.31 14.20 -32.78
N GLU A 148 -35.55 14.47 -33.85
CA GLU A 148 -35.03 13.42 -34.72
C GLU A 148 -33.60 13.02 -34.33
N LYS A 149 -33.34 11.72 -34.39
CA LYS A 149 -31.99 11.18 -34.24
C LYS A 149 -31.15 11.60 -35.44
N PHE A 150 -30.16 12.45 -35.19
CA PHE A 150 -29.23 12.93 -36.20
C PHE A 150 -28.02 11.99 -36.36
N ALA A 151 -27.38 11.59 -35.26
CA ALA A 151 -26.18 10.76 -35.30
C ALA A 151 -25.96 9.98 -33.99
N LEU A 152 -25.01 9.05 -34.01
CA LEU A 152 -24.58 8.30 -32.85
C LEU A 152 -23.06 8.10 -32.90
N PHE A 153 -22.36 8.53 -31.85
CA PHE A 153 -20.91 8.44 -31.76
C PHE A 153 -20.51 7.52 -30.62
N THR A 154 -19.51 6.67 -30.86
CA THR A 154 -18.84 5.85 -29.83
C THR A 154 -17.45 6.43 -29.62
N LEU A 155 -17.13 6.80 -28.39
CA LEU A 155 -15.85 7.40 -28.02
C LEU A 155 -15.54 7.13 -26.54
N ARG A 156 -14.36 7.52 -26.08
CA ARG A 156 -14.01 7.54 -24.65
C ARG A 156 -14.11 8.95 -24.08
N THR A 157 -14.32 9.06 -22.77
CA THR A 157 -14.14 10.35 -22.09
C THR A 157 -12.72 10.89 -22.33
N GLY A 158 -12.61 12.18 -22.60
CA GLY A 158 -11.39 12.85 -23.07
C GLY A 158 -11.23 12.92 -24.59
N GLU A 159 -11.95 12.10 -25.37
CA GLU A 159 -11.93 12.14 -26.83
C GLU A 159 -12.95 13.15 -27.40
N SER A 160 -12.90 13.36 -28.71
CA SER A 160 -13.85 14.23 -29.41
C SER A 160 -14.25 13.70 -30.77
N PHE A 161 -15.43 14.07 -31.24
CA PHE A 161 -15.93 13.74 -32.57
C PHE A 161 -16.29 15.01 -33.35
N LYS A 162 -16.33 14.89 -34.69
CA LYS A 162 -16.73 15.96 -35.60
C LYS A 162 -18.24 15.88 -35.86
N LEU A 163 -18.91 17.02 -35.81
CA LEU A 163 -20.35 17.18 -36.03
C LEU A 163 -20.60 18.40 -36.93
N GLY A 164 -20.57 18.21 -38.25
CA GLY A 164 -20.58 19.32 -39.21
C GLY A 164 -19.37 20.23 -39.02
N ASP A 165 -19.60 21.53 -38.79
CA ASP A 165 -18.58 22.54 -38.50
C ASP A 165 -18.12 22.55 -37.04
N TYR A 166 -18.73 21.70 -36.21
CA TYR A 166 -18.46 21.63 -34.79
C TYR A 166 -17.53 20.46 -34.46
N ARG A 167 -16.76 20.60 -33.39
CA ARG A 167 -16.07 19.50 -32.70
C ARG A 167 -16.65 19.40 -31.31
N VAL A 168 -17.05 18.20 -30.89
CA VAL A 168 -17.65 17.97 -29.57
C VAL A 168 -16.73 17.04 -28.79
N ALA A 169 -16.24 17.50 -27.63
CA ALA A 169 -15.37 16.72 -26.74
C ALA A 169 -16.17 16.14 -25.57
N ALA A 170 -16.01 14.84 -25.32
CA ALA A 170 -16.54 14.19 -24.13
C ALA A 170 -15.65 14.53 -22.92
N GLY A 171 -16.22 15.18 -21.92
CA GLY A 171 -15.55 15.56 -20.68
C GLY A 171 -15.75 14.54 -19.58
N ALA A 172 -15.93 15.02 -18.35
CA ALA A 172 -16.21 14.19 -17.19
C ALA A 172 -17.55 13.46 -17.34
N PHE A 173 -17.55 12.17 -16.98
CA PHE A 173 -18.75 11.35 -16.85
C PHE A 173 -19.06 11.18 -15.36
N ASP A 174 -20.26 11.55 -14.94
CA ASP A 174 -20.82 11.27 -13.63
C ASP A 174 -21.61 9.94 -13.71
N PRO A 175 -21.09 8.85 -13.13
CA PRO A 175 -21.75 7.55 -13.17
C PRO A 175 -23.00 7.49 -12.29
N ALA A 176 -23.09 8.32 -11.24
CA ALA A 176 -24.24 8.31 -10.33
C ALA A 176 -25.43 9.03 -10.97
N GLY A 177 -25.18 10.19 -11.57
CA GLY A 177 -26.20 10.95 -12.32
C GLY A 177 -26.44 10.47 -13.76
N LEU A 178 -25.70 9.46 -14.23
CA LEU A 178 -25.71 8.99 -15.62
C LEU A 178 -25.54 10.13 -16.63
N ASN A 179 -24.67 11.08 -16.31
CA ASN A 179 -24.55 12.33 -17.04
C ASN A 179 -23.13 12.54 -17.57
N LEU A 180 -23.02 12.84 -18.87
CA LEU A 180 -21.76 13.14 -19.53
C LEU A 180 -21.71 14.62 -19.91
N ASN A 181 -20.68 15.30 -19.42
CA ASN A 181 -20.40 16.67 -19.84
C ASN A 181 -19.73 16.69 -21.21
N LEU A 182 -20.12 17.65 -22.03
CA LEU A 182 -19.66 17.82 -23.41
C LEU A 182 -19.23 19.27 -23.61
N THR A 183 -18.13 19.48 -24.32
CA THR A 183 -17.68 20.83 -24.72
C THR A 183 -17.74 20.94 -26.23
N VAL A 184 -18.43 21.96 -26.73
CA VAL A 184 -18.60 22.21 -28.17
C VAL A 184 -17.64 23.29 -28.62
N TYR A 185 -16.99 23.04 -29.75
CA TYR A 185 -16.05 23.94 -30.39
C TYR A 185 -16.48 24.25 -31.81
N ARG A 186 -16.22 25.48 -32.29
CA ARG A 186 -16.35 25.88 -33.70
C ARG A 186 -15.05 26.59 -34.11
N GLN A 187 -14.42 26.13 -35.20
CA GLN A 187 -13.14 26.68 -35.68
C GLN A 187 -12.06 26.76 -34.57
N GLY A 188 -12.01 25.77 -33.68
CA GLY A 188 -11.03 25.70 -32.58
C GLY A 188 -11.35 26.53 -31.34
N ARG A 189 -12.40 27.35 -31.35
CA ARG A 189 -12.85 28.14 -30.18
C ARG A 189 -13.98 27.42 -29.44
N VAL A 190 -13.98 27.51 -28.11
CA VAL A 190 -15.06 26.99 -27.27
C VAL A 190 -16.32 27.82 -27.51
N MET A 191 -17.40 27.16 -27.92
CA MET A 191 -18.74 27.76 -28.04
C MET A 191 -19.52 27.71 -26.74
N GLY A 192 -19.30 26.65 -25.96
CA GLY A 192 -19.97 26.39 -24.69
C GLY A 192 -19.93 24.92 -24.34
N THR A 193 -20.70 24.56 -23.32
CA THR A 193 -20.84 23.23 -22.75
C THR A 193 -22.30 22.81 -22.77
N ALA A 194 -22.50 21.52 -22.99
CA ALA A 194 -23.78 20.84 -22.79
C ALA A 194 -23.54 19.59 -21.96
N ASP A 195 -24.60 19.02 -21.42
CA ASP A 195 -24.58 17.69 -20.85
C ASP A 195 -25.66 16.81 -21.48
N THR A 196 -25.65 15.53 -21.11
CA THR A 196 -26.62 14.56 -21.62
C THR A 196 -27.96 14.58 -20.89
N SER A 197 -28.07 15.33 -19.79
CA SER A 197 -29.33 15.58 -19.07
C SER A 197 -30.19 16.64 -19.76
N GLY A 198 -29.57 17.52 -20.55
CA GLY A 198 -30.20 18.59 -21.31
C GLY A 198 -29.76 20.00 -20.88
N MET A 199 -28.95 20.13 -19.82
CA MET A 199 -28.40 21.42 -19.42
C MET A 199 -27.32 21.86 -20.41
N ASN A 200 -27.38 23.11 -20.85
CA ASN A 200 -26.34 23.68 -21.71
C ASN A 200 -26.27 25.21 -21.56
N ASN A 201 -25.13 25.78 -21.97
CA ASN A 201 -24.93 27.22 -22.12
C ASN A 201 -24.52 27.57 -23.57
N LEU A 202 -24.96 26.75 -24.52
CA LEU A 202 -24.67 26.95 -25.93
C LEU A 202 -25.54 28.07 -26.51
N PRO A 203 -25.11 28.72 -27.60
CA PRO A 203 -25.94 29.70 -28.29
C PRO A 203 -27.29 29.14 -28.72
N ALA A 204 -28.31 30.00 -28.73
CA ALA A 204 -29.69 29.61 -29.05
C ALA A 204 -29.88 29.04 -30.47
N ASP A 205 -28.97 29.36 -31.40
CA ASP A 205 -28.94 28.83 -32.76
C ASP A 205 -28.23 27.47 -32.89
N PHE A 206 -27.66 26.93 -31.81
CA PHE A 206 -27.02 25.63 -31.81
C PHE A 206 -28.07 24.51 -32.03
N PRO A 207 -28.00 23.76 -33.15
CA PRO A 207 -29.15 22.97 -33.59
C PRO A 207 -29.20 21.55 -33.01
N TYR A 208 -28.31 21.21 -32.07
CA TYR A 208 -28.13 19.85 -31.61
C TYR A 208 -28.32 19.70 -30.10
N GLU A 209 -28.87 18.55 -29.72
CA GLU A 209 -28.92 18.08 -28.34
C GLU A 209 -28.18 16.76 -28.20
N PHE A 210 -27.72 16.45 -26.99
CA PHE A 210 -26.94 15.24 -26.72
C PHE A 210 -27.66 14.35 -25.72
N LYS A 211 -27.62 13.04 -25.97
CA LYS A 211 -28.16 12.02 -25.07
C LYS A 211 -27.14 10.92 -24.85
N LEU A 212 -26.99 10.48 -23.60
CA LEU A 212 -26.19 9.30 -23.27
C LEU A 212 -27.00 8.06 -23.66
N VAL A 213 -26.53 7.31 -24.65
CA VAL A 213 -27.23 6.13 -25.18
C VAL A 213 -26.78 4.86 -24.46
N SER A 214 -25.48 4.75 -24.19
CA SER A 214 -24.92 3.68 -23.36
C SER A 214 -23.52 4.04 -22.91
N TYR A 215 -23.03 3.36 -21.89
CA TYR A 215 -21.69 3.51 -21.34
C TYR A 215 -21.21 2.16 -20.82
N GLN A 216 -19.89 1.99 -20.71
CA GLN A 216 -19.32 0.89 -19.94
C GLN A 216 -19.14 1.30 -18.48
N SER A 217 -19.28 0.35 -17.56
CA SER A 217 -19.04 0.60 -16.14
C SER A 217 -17.65 1.22 -15.92
N PRO A 218 -17.55 2.39 -15.28
CA PRO A 218 -16.27 3.05 -15.03
C PRO A 218 -15.33 2.16 -14.22
N ILE A 219 -14.09 2.06 -14.68
CA ILE A 219 -13.05 1.31 -13.99
C ILE A 219 -12.20 2.32 -13.21
N LEU A 220 -12.13 2.14 -11.89
CA LEU A 220 -11.31 2.97 -11.02
C LEU A 220 -9.83 2.78 -11.37
N LYS A 221 -9.16 3.87 -11.70
CA LYS A 221 -7.72 3.91 -11.98
C LYS A 221 -6.91 4.17 -10.73
N ARG A 222 -7.36 5.11 -9.89
CA ARG A 222 -6.66 5.53 -8.68
C ARG A 222 -7.65 6.03 -7.63
N CYS A 223 -7.34 5.76 -6.37
CA CYS A 223 -8.08 6.25 -5.21
C CYS A 223 -7.10 6.71 -4.14
N TRP A 224 -7.24 7.94 -3.67
CA TRP A 224 -6.40 8.51 -2.63
C TRP A 224 -7.23 9.40 -1.71
N ILE A 225 -6.71 9.64 -0.51
CA ILE A 225 -7.35 10.48 0.49
C ILE A 225 -6.42 11.60 0.90
N ASP A 226 -6.99 12.77 1.12
CA ASP A 226 -6.27 13.93 1.62
C ASP A 226 -6.40 13.95 3.15
N LEU A 227 -5.28 13.77 3.84
CA LEU A 227 -5.19 13.69 5.29
C LEU A 227 -4.63 14.97 5.89
N HIS A 228 -5.23 15.41 6.99
CA HIS A 228 -4.72 16.50 7.82
C HIS A 228 -4.51 16.01 9.24
N LEU A 229 -3.38 16.40 9.80
CA LEU A 229 -2.99 16.16 11.18
C LEU A 229 -2.97 17.48 11.93
N SER A 230 -3.66 17.55 13.06
CA SER A 230 -3.73 18.76 13.88
C SER A 230 -3.58 18.45 15.37
N ASP A 231 -3.09 19.44 16.12
CA ASP A 231 -3.16 19.48 17.57
C ASP A 231 -3.91 20.77 17.92
N LYS A 232 -5.16 20.62 18.38
CA LYS A 232 -6.11 21.72 18.53
C LYS A 232 -6.22 22.51 17.21
N ASP A 233 -6.08 23.83 17.25
CA ASP A 233 -6.16 24.69 16.06
C ASP A 233 -4.87 24.74 15.21
N LYS A 234 -3.82 24.01 15.61
CA LYS A 234 -2.53 24.01 14.91
C LYS A 234 -2.42 22.83 13.95
N THR A 235 -2.26 23.11 12.67
CA THR A 235 -1.91 22.08 11.68
C THR A 235 -0.49 21.57 11.92
N LEU A 236 -0.34 20.27 12.14
CA LEU A 236 0.95 19.59 12.33
C LEU A 236 1.55 19.14 10.99
N ALA A 237 0.73 18.55 10.12
CA ALA A 237 1.11 18.13 8.78
C ALA A 237 -0.13 17.84 7.92
N ALA A 238 0.05 17.86 6.60
CA ALA A 238 -0.96 17.48 5.63
C ALA A 238 -0.30 16.69 4.50
N GLY A 239 -1.05 15.79 3.88
CA GLY A 239 -0.57 15.00 2.76
C GLY A 239 -1.61 14.01 2.26
N THR A 240 -1.23 13.23 1.26
CA THR A 240 -2.14 12.26 0.64
C THR A 240 -1.75 10.83 0.97
N ALA A 241 -2.74 9.95 1.15
CA ALA A 241 -2.53 8.52 1.35
C ALA A 241 -3.26 7.69 0.30
N GLU A 242 -2.61 6.63 -0.13
CA GLU A 242 -3.07 5.60 -1.06
C GLU A 242 -2.85 4.21 -0.47
N VAL A 243 -3.41 3.18 -1.13
CA VAL A 243 -3.17 1.78 -0.77
C VAL A 243 -1.67 1.46 -0.76
N ASN A 244 -0.96 1.90 -1.81
CA ASN A 244 0.48 1.62 -1.99
C ASN A 244 1.38 2.85 -1.75
N GLY A 245 0.79 4.00 -1.43
CA GLY A 245 1.48 5.27 -1.23
C GLY A 245 1.08 5.90 0.09
N PRO A 246 1.69 5.52 1.22
CA PRO A 246 1.28 6.02 2.52
C PRO A 246 1.69 7.48 2.71
N PHE A 247 0.84 8.24 3.41
CA PHE A 247 1.27 9.47 4.05
C PHE A 247 2.16 9.13 5.25
N ARG A 248 3.27 9.84 5.45
CA ARG A 248 4.26 9.53 6.50
C ARG A 248 4.46 10.72 7.40
N TRP A 249 4.44 10.48 8.72
CA TRP A 249 4.69 11.53 9.71
C TRP A 249 5.24 10.92 11.00
N GLN A 250 6.38 11.44 11.49
CA GLN A 250 7.03 11.01 12.74
C GLN A 250 7.15 9.48 12.93
N GLY A 251 7.48 8.75 11.87
CA GLY A 251 7.61 7.29 11.91
C GLY A 251 6.29 6.51 11.85
N LEU A 252 5.15 7.20 11.76
CA LEU A 252 3.85 6.63 11.42
C LEU A 252 3.64 6.65 9.91
N TYR A 253 2.95 5.60 9.44
CA TYR A 253 2.56 5.43 8.05
C TYR A 253 1.04 5.28 8.00
N PHE A 254 0.38 6.17 7.27
CA PHE A 254 -1.07 6.19 7.10
C PHE A 254 -1.39 5.66 5.71
N TYR A 255 -1.99 4.47 5.63
CA TYR A 255 -2.40 3.83 4.38
C TYR A 255 -3.92 3.95 4.23
N ASN A 256 -4.37 4.27 3.03
CA ASN A 256 -5.79 4.13 2.68
C ASN A 256 -6.06 2.65 2.40
N THR A 257 -6.86 1.98 3.22
CA THR A 257 -7.18 0.55 3.05
C THR A 257 -8.57 0.30 2.50
N LEU A 258 -9.48 1.26 2.65
CA LEU A 258 -10.88 1.12 2.23
C LEU A 258 -11.45 2.50 1.88
N THR A 259 -12.28 2.57 0.86
CA THR A 259 -13.15 3.73 0.64
C THR A 259 -14.55 3.23 0.31
N GLY A 260 -15.56 3.78 0.97
CA GLY A 260 -16.95 3.38 0.80
C GLY A 260 -17.91 4.52 1.06
N SER A 261 -19.19 4.18 1.11
CA SER A 261 -20.27 5.05 1.58
C SER A 261 -21.13 4.27 2.56
N ASP A 262 -21.68 4.93 3.56
CA ASP A 262 -22.65 4.32 4.47
C ASP A 262 -24.05 4.22 3.85
N GLU A 263 -25.03 3.72 4.61
CA GLU A 263 -26.44 3.58 4.19
C GLU A 263 -27.07 4.92 3.77
N ASN A 264 -26.57 6.04 4.31
CA ASN A 264 -27.03 7.38 3.98
C ASN A 264 -26.24 8.01 2.81
N GLY A 265 -25.35 7.24 2.17
CA GLY A 265 -24.51 7.70 1.07
C GLY A 265 -23.30 8.54 1.49
N ARG A 266 -23.03 8.71 2.80
CA ARG A 266 -21.91 9.53 3.28
C ARG A 266 -20.59 8.81 3.01
N PRO A 267 -19.64 9.43 2.28
CA PRO A 267 -18.40 8.77 1.94
C PRO A 267 -17.46 8.70 3.14
N PHE A 268 -16.78 7.57 3.30
CA PHE A 268 -15.78 7.34 4.34
C PHE A 268 -14.54 6.62 3.80
N ALA A 269 -13.44 6.76 4.53
CA ALA A 269 -12.18 6.08 4.27
C ALA A 269 -11.71 5.30 5.50
N GLY A 270 -11.29 4.05 5.28
CA GLY A 270 -10.58 3.24 6.24
C GLY A 270 -9.08 3.50 6.13
N ILE A 271 -8.47 3.77 7.28
CA ILE A 271 -7.07 4.15 7.39
C ILE A 271 -6.38 3.14 8.29
N GLN A 272 -5.29 2.55 7.79
CA GLN A 272 -4.38 1.77 8.61
C GLN A 272 -3.16 2.62 8.97
N ILE A 273 -2.90 2.74 10.26
CA ILE A 273 -1.79 3.49 10.82
C ILE A 273 -0.77 2.48 11.34
N VAL A 274 0.44 2.52 10.79
CA VAL A 274 1.50 1.57 11.15
C VAL A 274 2.69 2.33 11.73
N ARG A 275 3.15 1.89 12.89
CA ARG A 275 4.48 2.21 13.42
C ARG A 275 5.34 0.95 13.32
N ASP A 276 6.35 0.97 12.47
CA ASP A 276 7.29 -0.15 12.33
C ASP A 276 8.74 0.37 12.41
N PRO A 277 9.31 0.46 13.61
CA PRO A 277 10.68 0.95 13.79
C PRO A 277 11.74 -0.08 13.35
N GLY A 278 11.36 -1.35 13.17
CA GLY A 278 12.26 -2.43 12.75
C GLY A 278 12.44 -2.51 11.23
N ARG A 279 11.47 -2.01 10.46
CA ARG A 279 11.48 -1.92 8.99
C ARG A 279 12.84 -1.57 8.38
N PRO A 280 13.52 -0.45 8.74
CA PRO A 280 14.79 -0.09 8.12
C PRO A 280 15.88 -1.14 8.34
N TYR A 281 15.92 -1.78 9.51
CA TYR A 281 16.92 -2.81 9.82
C TYR A 281 16.66 -4.09 9.03
N VAL A 282 15.40 -4.51 8.89
CA VAL A 282 15.02 -5.68 8.06
C VAL A 282 15.47 -5.49 6.61
N PHE A 283 15.12 -4.35 5.99
CA PHE A 283 15.53 -4.08 4.61
C PHE A 283 17.05 -3.91 4.45
N SER A 284 17.72 -3.32 5.44
CA SER A 284 19.18 -3.25 5.45
C SER A 284 19.81 -4.64 5.56
N GLY A 285 19.24 -5.53 6.38
CA GLY A 285 19.64 -6.92 6.50
C GLY A 285 19.51 -7.67 5.17
N PHE A 286 18.39 -7.48 4.46
CA PHE A 286 18.19 -8.04 3.12
C PHE A 286 19.24 -7.54 2.11
N ALA A 287 19.54 -6.25 2.11
CA ALA A 287 20.59 -5.67 1.25
C ALA A 287 21.97 -6.27 1.57
N VAL A 288 22.32 -6.37 2.86
CA VAL A 288 23.60 -6.96 3.31
C VAL A 288 23.68 -8.44 2.92
N MET A 289 22.60 -9.22 3.08
CA MET A 289 22.57 -10.62 2.62
C MET A 289 22.74 -10.71 1.10
N GLY A 290 22.06 -9.86 0.33
CA GLY A 290 22.21 -9.80 -1.13
C GLY A 290 23.65 -9.54 -1.55
N LEU A 291 24.32 -8.56 -0.91
CA LEU A 291 25.75 -8.31 -1.12
C LEU A 291 26.59 -9.55 -0.77
N GLY A 292 26.35 -10.17 0.38
CA GLY A 292 27.07 -11.38 0.79
C GLY A 292 26.93 -12.54 -0.21
N ALA A 293 25.74 -12.73 -0.78
CA ALA A 293 25.48 -13.72 -1.82
C ALA A 293 26.22 -13.39 -3.12
N ILE A 294 26.19 -12.13 -3.56
CA ILE A 294 26.95 -11.66 -4.73
C ILE A 294 28.46 -11.90 -4.53
N PHE A 295 29.01 -11.53 -3.37
CA PHE A 295 30.42 -11.79 -3.04
C PHE A 295 30.75 -13.30 -3.03
N ALA A 296 29.87 -14.13 -2.47
CA ALA A 296 30.06 -15.59 -2.46
C ALA A 296 30.08 -16.16 -3.89
N PHE A 297 29.17 -15.69 -4.75
CA PHE A 297 29.09 -16.05 -6.16
C PHE A 297 30.37 -15.65 -6.91
N PHE A 298 30.79 -14.38 -6.81
CA PHE A 298 32.01 -13.90 -7.46
C PHE A 298 33.24 -14.67 -6.99
N ARG A 299 33.38 -14.94 -5.69
CA ARG A 299 34.49 -15.74 -5.17
C ARG A 299 34.49 -17.16 -5.74
N ARG A 300 33.31 -17.76 -5.94
CA ARG A 300 33.18 -19.14 -6.44
C ARG A 300 33.52 -19.26 -7.92
N PHE A 301 33.13 -18.29 -8.74
CA PHE A 301 33.24 -18.38 -10.21
C PHE A 301 34.37 -17.54 -10.82
N TYR A 302 34.80 -16.47 -10.16
CA TYR A 302 35.80 -15.52 -10.68
C TYR A 302 37.01 -15.32 -9.75
N GLY A 303 37.02 -15.94 -8.56
CA GLY A 303 38.18 -15.88 -7.69
C GLY A 303 39.34 -16.71 -8.25
N CYS A 304 40.50 -16.09 -8.49
CA CYS A 304 41.75 -16.83 -8.66
C CYS A 304 42.03 -17.67 -7.41
N LYS A 305 42.46 -18.93 -7.63
CA LYS A 305 42.82 -19.88 -6.58
C LYS A 305 43.89 -19.32 -5.65
#